data_AF-A0A6N7IKS0-F1
#
_entry.id   AF-A0A6N7IKS0-F1
#
_cell.length_a   1.000
_cell.length_b   1.000
_cell.length_c   1.000
_cell.angle_alpha   90.00
_cell.angle_beta   90.00
_cell.angle_gamma   90.00
#
_symmetry.space_group_name_H-M   'P 1'
#
loop_
_entity.id
_entity.type
_entity.pdbx_description
1 polymer ?
#
loop_
_entity_poly.entity_id
_entity_poly.type
_entity_poly.pdbx_seq_one_letter_code
_entity_poly.pdbx_strand_id
1 'polypeptide(L)'
;MFTLDRGPAPRLAAEPREEGLHGALFGPDPKVFAHVAVHDEAGQDGEVVDFALWFCNFSTWLGKHGIYLEDLYVRPELRGRGYGRALLTELARIAVERGYGRLEWWVLDWNEPAIRFYKSLGARPMDEWTVYRVTGPALRDLAAGGSPP
;
A
#
# COMPACT_ATOMS: atom_id res chain seq x y z
N MET A 1 -11.41 4.60 -4.80
CA MET A 1 -11.85 5.97 -5.11
C MET A 1 -10.57 6.79 -5.27
N PHE A 2 -10.11 7.09 -6.50
CA PHE A 2 -8.88 7.88 -6.72
C PHE A 2 -8.99 8.80 -7.93
N THR A 3 -9.74 9.88 -7.83
CA THR A 3 -9.43 11.02 -8.70
C THR A 3 -8.29 11.77 -8.03
N LEU A 4 -7.09 11.68 -8.60
CA LEU A 4 -5.99 12.61 -8.35
C LEU A 4 -6.33 13.96 -9.02
N ASP A 5 -7.49 14.54 -8.69
CA ASP A 5 -7.99 15.71 -9.42
C ASP A 5 -7.69 17.06 -8.75
N ARG A 6 -6.93 17.11 -7.66
CA ARG A 6 -6.41 18.38 -7.15
C ARG A 6 -5.01 18.28 -6.56
N GLY A 7 -4.09 19.00 -7.21
CA GLY A 7 -2.72 19.28 -6.76
C GLY A 7 -1.71 18.22 -7.22
N PRO A 8 -0.44 18.60 -7.49
CA PRO A 8 0.59 17.59 -7.71
C PRO A 8 0.68 16.75 -6.45
N ALA A 9 0.51 15.43 -6.59
CA ALA A 9 1.00 14.50 -5.57
C ALA A 9 2.43 14.94 -5.22
N PRO A 10 2.85 14.89 -3.94
CA PRO A 10 4.22 15.22 -3.57
C PRO A 10 5.13 14.48 -4.55
N ARG A 11 6.00 15.23 -5.25
CA ARG A 11 6.85 14.68 -6.30
C ARG A 11 7.63 13.53 -5.67
N LEU A 12 7.19 12.30 -5.91
CA LEU A 12 7.86 11.10 -5.42
C LEU A 12 9.27 11.18 -6.02
N ALA A 13 10.27 11.24 -5.14
CA ALA A 13 11.64 11.32 -5.56
C ALA A 13 11.99 9.99 -6.25
N ALA A 14 12.18 10.05 -7.57
CA ALA A 14 12.47 8.97 -8.50
C ALA A 14 11.28 8.09 -8.92
N GLU A 15 11.19 7.83 -10.23
CA GLU A 15 10.32 6.80 -10.79
C GLU A 15 10.96 5.42 -10.53
N PRO A 16 10.22 4.44 -9.99
CA PRO A 16 10.75 3.08 -9.87
C PRO A 16 11.06 2.54 -11.26
N ARG A 17 12.28 2.01 -11.45
CA ARG A 17 12.61 1.28 -12.67
C ARG A 17 11.89 -0.05 -12.66
N GLU A 18 11.30 -0.43 -13.79
CA GLU A 18 10.59 -1.70 -13.97
C GLU A 18 11.39 -2.91 -13.49
N GLU A 19 12.70 -2.94 -13.77
CA GLU A 19 13.63 -3.97 -13.31
C GLU A 19 13.66 -4.13 -11.78
N GLY A 20 13.57 -3.01 -11.05
CA GLY A 20 13.56 -3.01 -9.59
C GLY A 20 12.29 -3.64 -9.01
N LEU A 21 11.14 -3.35 -9.63
CA LEU A 21 9.86 -3.96 -9.25
C LEU A 21 9.84 -5.45 -9.59
N HIS A 22 10.32 -5.82 -10.76
CA HIS A 22 10.36 -7.22 -11.18
C HIS A 22 11.20 -8.07 -10.21
N GLY A 23 12.39 -7.60 -9.84
CA GLY A 23 13.24 -8.30 -8.86
C GLY A 23 12.59 -8.42 -7.47
N ALA A 24 11.88 -7.38 -7.01
CA ALA A 24 11.24 -7.37 -5.70
C ALA A 24 10.01 -8.30 -5.62
N LEU A 25 9.23 -8.39 -6.71
CA LEU A 25 7.99 -9.17 -6.80
C LEU A 25 8.20 -10.62 -7.23
N PHE A 26 9.17 -10.88 -8.13
CA PHE A 26 9.35 -12.17 -8.80
C PHE A 26 10.76 -12.77 -8.62
N GLY A 27 11.58 -12.17 -7.76
CA GLY A 27 12.88 -12.73 -7.38
C GLY A 27 12.75 -14.05 -6.60
N PRO A 28 13.88 -14.73 -6.33
CA PRO A 28 13.88 -16.03 -5.66
C PRO A 28 13.42 -15.99 -4.18
N ASP A 29 13.47 -14.81 -3.55
CA ASP A 29 13.01 -14.58 -2.18
C ASP A 29 12.26 -13.24 -2.09
N PRO A 30 11.03 -13.16 -2.62
CA PRO A 30 10.29 -11.91 -2.68
C PRO A 30 9.89 -11.45 -1.29
N LYS A 31 10.13 -10.17 -1.00
CA LYS A 31 9.71 -9.50 0.25
C LYS A 31 8.53 -8.54 0.04
N VAL A 32 8.16 -8.32 -1.22
CA VAL A 32 7.03 -7.53 -1.67
C VAL A 32 6.09 -8.46 -2.41
N PHE A 33 4.80 -8.30 -2.18
CA PHE A 33 3.75 -9.14 -2.74
C PHE A 33 2.72 -8.27 -3.43
N ALA A 34 2.08 -8.82 -4.46
CA ALA A 34 0.96 -8.18 -5.15
C ALA A 34 -0.25 -9.11 -5.19
N HIS A 35 -1.45 -8.54 -5.07
CA HIS A 35 -2.72 -9.21 -5.39
C HIS A 35 -3.44 -8.39 -6.45
N VAL A 36 -4.14 -9.06 -7.36
CA VAL A 36 -4.94 -8.44 -8.41
C VAL A 36 -6.32 -9.08 -8.41
N ALA A 37 -7.38 -8.30 -8.64
CA ALA A 37 -8.65 -8.86 -9.07
C ALA A 37 -8.66 -8.92 -10.59
N VAL A 38 -9.15 -10.05 -11.10
CA VAL A 38 -9.44 -10.27 -12.50
C VAL A 38 -10.96 -10.26 -12.67
N HIS A 39 -11.45 -9.45 -13.61
CA HIS A 39 -12.85 -9.46 -13.98
C HIS A 39 -13.05 -10.31 -15.23
N ASP A 40 -13.78 -11.40 -15.06
CA ASP A 40 -14.17 -12.28 -16.16
C ASP A 40 -15.55 -11.86 -16.68
N GLU A 41 -15.61 -11.35 -17.91
CA GLU A 41 -16.85 -11.26 -18.67
C GLU A 41 -17.01 -12.54 -19.51
N ALA A 42 -18.22 -13.10 -19.56
CA ALA A 42 -18.46 -14.37 -20.24
C ALA A 42 -18.02 -14.32 -21.72
N GLY A 43 -17.02 -15.13 -22.09
CA GLY A 43 -16.50 -15.23 -23.45
C GLY A 43 -15.35 -14.28 -23.80
N GLN A 44 -14.76 -13.59 -22.81
CA GLN A 44 -13.54 -12.79 -22.97
C GLN A 44 -12.44 -13.30 -22.02
N ASP A 45 -11.18 -13.05 -22.35
CA ASP A 45 -10.07 -13.27 -21.42
C ASP A 45 -10.19 -12.30 -20.24
N GLY A 46 -9.91 -12.79 -19.03
CA GLY A 46 -10.06 -11.98 -17.81
C GLY A 46 -9.18 -10.73 -17.81
N GLU A 47 -9.76 -9.58 -17.45
CA GLU A 47 -9.03 -8.31 -17.36
C GLU A 47 -8.60 -8.02 -15.91
N VAL A 48 -7.34 -7.62 -15.72
CA VAL A 48 -6.89 -7.08 -14.43
C VAL A 48 -7.50 -5.70 -14.18
N VAL A 49 -8.31 -5.58 -13.13
CA VAL A 49 -9.11 -4.37 -12.83
C VAL A 49 -8.60 -3.54 -11.66
N ASP A 50 -7.84 -4.15 -10.77
CA ASP A 50 -7.23 -3.51 -9.61
C ASP A 50 -5.95 -4.24 -9.17
N PHE A 51 -5.20 -3.61 -8.27
CA PHE A 51 -4.09 -4.26 -7.58
C PHE A 51 -3.91 -3.73 -6.15
N ALA A 52 -3.30 -4.57 -5.31
CA ALA A 52 -2.75 -4.21 -4.01
C ALA A 52 -1.30 -4.69 -3.91
N LEU A 53 -0.38 -3.79 -3.54
CA LEU A 53 1.03 -4.09 -3.29
C LEU A 53 1.32 -3.95 -1.80
N TRP A 54 1.92 -4.98 -1.20
CA TRP A 54 2.08 -5.06 0.25
C TRP A 54 3.31 -5.86 0.66
N PHE A 55 3.72 -5.70 1.91
CA PHE A 55 4.82 -6.45 2.52
C PHE A 55 4.56 -6.66 4.02
N CYS A 56 5.39 -7.48 4.68
CA CYS A 56 5.25 -7.73 6.10
C CYS A 56 5.98 -6.67 6.93
N ASN A 57 5.29 -6.10 7.92
CA ASN A 57 5.91 -5.33 9.01
C ASN A 57 5.95 -6.15 10.31
N PHE A 58 6.45 -5.58 11.39
CA PHE A 58 6.49 -6.23 12.70
C PHE A 58 6.13 -5.25 13.82
N SER A 59 5.30 -5.71 14.75
CA SER A 59 4.95 -5.00 15.96
C SER A 59 5.73 -5.58 17.14
N THR A 60 6.63 -4.78 17.72
CA THR A 60 7.32 -5.15 18.96
C THR A 60 6.38 -5.19 20.16
N TRP A 61 5.27 -4.43 20.12
CA TRP A 61 4.28 -4.42 21.19
C TRP A 61 3.38 -5.67 21.18
N LEU A 62 3.09 -6.20 20.00
CA LEU A 62 2.29 -7.43 19.86
C LEU A 62 3.16 -8.69 19.77
N GLY A 63 4.46 -8.54 19.49
CA GLY A 63 5.35 -9.65 19.18
C GLY A 63 4.94 -10.40 17.90
N LYS A 64 4.28 -9.71 16.96
CA LYS A 64 3.67 -10.31 15.76
C LYS A 64 4.00 -9.54 14.50
N HIS A 65 4.07 -10.28 13.40
CA HIS A 65 4.03 -9.68 12.07
C HIS A 65 2.68 -8.99 11.80
N GLY A 66 2.69 -8.07 10.85
CA GLY A 66 1.52 -7.43 10.26
C GLY A 66 1.68 -7.32 8.75
N ILE A 67 0.64 -6.87 8.07
CA ILE A 67 0.70 -6.45 6.67
C ILE A 67 0.78 -4.93 6.64
N TYR A 68 1.78 -4.42 5.91
CA TYR A 68 1.79 -3.04 5.46
C TYR A 68 1.38 -3.01 3.99
N LEU A 69 0.26 -2.36 3.70
CA LEU A 69 -0.24 -2.12 2.36
C LEU A 69 0.38 -0.80 1.84
N GLU A 70 1.23 -0.90 0.83
CA GLU A 70 1.93 0.23 0.21
C GLU A 70 0.99 0.95 -0.77
N ASP A 71 0.46 0.20 -1.74
CA ASP A 71 -0.40 0.73 -2.79
C ASP A 71 -1.67 -0.09 -2.92
N LEU A 72 -2.80 0.60 -3.06
CA LEU A 72 -4.08 0.04 -3.47
C LEU A 72 -4.60 0.89 -4.61
N TYR A 73 -4.86 0.29 -5.76
CA TYR A 73 -5.36 1.01 -6.93
C TYR A 73 -6.46 0.23 -7.62
N VAL A 74 -7.54 0.94 -7.96
CA VAL A 74 -8.65 0.42 -8.78
C VAL A 74 -8.79 1.34 -9.97
N ARG A 75 -8.90 0.76 -11.19
CA ARG A 75 -9.16 1.49 -12.43
C ARG A 75 -10.34 2.48 -12.25
N PRO A 76 -10.20 3.76 -12.66
CA PRO A 76 -11.21 4.79 -12.43
C PRO A 76 -12.65 4.41 -12.77
N GLU A 77 -12.83 3.83 -13.96
CA GLU A 77 -14.08 3.41 -14.57
C GLU A 77 -14.75 2.21 -13.87
N LEU A 78 -14.00 1.50 -13.03
CA LEU A 78 -14.47 0.31 -12.28
C LEU A 78 -14.65 0.57 -10.78
N ARG A 79 -14.46 1.81 -10.32
CA ARG A 79 -14.67 2.17 -8.91
C ARG A 79 -16.14 2.11 -8.53
N GLY A 80 -16.39 1.89 -7.24
CA GLY A 80 -17.74 1.72 -6.71
C GLY A 80 -18.32 0.31 -6.92
N ARG A 81 -17.62 -0.57 -7.66
CA ARG A 81 -18.04 -1.96 -7.91
C ARG A 81 -17.55 -2.97 -6.86
N GLY A 82 -16.88 -2.52 -5.80
CA GLY A 82 -16.46 -3.37 -4.68
C GLY A 82 -15.05 -3.98 -4.79
N TYR A 83 -14.34 -3.83 -5.90
CA TYR A 83 -13.00 -4.42 -6.12
C TYR A 83 -11.98 -4.08 -5.01
N GLY A 84 -11.80 -2.79 -4.71
CA GLY A 84 -10.89 -2.38 -3.62
C GLY A 84 -11.29 -2.90 -2.23
N ARG A 85 -12.59 -3.16 -1.98
CA ARG A 85 -13.04 -3.82 -0.75
C ARG A 85 -12.67 -5.30 -0.77
N ALA A 86 -12.81 -5.98 -1.91
CA ALA A 86 -12.44 -7.37 -2.07
C ALA A 86 -10.94 -7.57 -1.80
N LEU A 87 -10.06 -6.74 -2.37
CA LEU A 87 -8.62 -6.80 -2.09
C LEU A 87 -8.29 -6.58 -0.62
N LEU A 88 -8.84 -5.55 0.03
CA LEU A 88 -8.61 -5.32 1.47
C LEU A 88 -9.13 -6.45 2.35
N THR A 89 -10.26 -7.06 1.96
CA THR A 89 -10.83 -8.22 2.66
C THR A 89 -9.89 -9.42 2.53
N GLU A 90 -9.33 -9.64 1.34
CA GLU A 90 -8.38 -10.72 1.09
C GLU A 90 -7.08 -10.54 1.90
N LEU A 91 -6.53 -9.32 1.96
CA LEU A 91 -5.37 -9.04 2.81
C LEU A 91 -5.68 -9.25 4.30
N ALA A 92 -6.86 -8.84 4.76
CA ALA A 92 -7.28 -9.10 6.13
C ALA A 92 -7.42 -10.61 6.41
N ARG A 93 -7.95 -11.39 5.47
CA ARG A 93 -8.02 -12.86 5.56
C ARG A 93 -6.63 -13.47 5.69
N ILE A 94 -5.69 -13.07 4.84
CA ILE A 94 -4.28 -13.51 4.91
C ILE A 94 -3.66 -13.17 6.26
N ALA A 95 -3.89 -11.96 6.78
CA ALA A 95 -3.37 -11.55 8.08
C ALA A 95 -3.90 -12.45 9.20
N VAL A 96 -5.21 -12.73 9.22
CA VAL A 96 -5.85 -13.61 10.22
C VAL A 96 -5.29 -15.04 10.12
N GLU A 97 -5.25 -15.61 8.92
CA GLU A 97 -4.79 -17.00 8.71
C GLU A 97 -3.33 -17.22 9.11
N ARG A 98 -2.49 -16.21 8.90
CA ARG A 98 -1.07 -16.25 9.27
C ARG A 98 -0.80 -15.81 10.72
N GLY A 99 -1.86 -15.49 11.49
CA GLY A 99 -1.74 -15.02 12.87
C GLY A 99 -1.11 -13.63 13.02
N TYR A 100 -1.12 -12.83 11.95
CA TYR A 100 -0.63 -11.45 11.94
C TYR A 100 -1.56 -10.54 12.74
N GLY A 101 -0.97 -9.55 13.41
CA GLY A 101 -1.69 -8.71 14.36
C GLY A 101 -2.45 -7.53 13.73
N ARG A 102 -2.01 -7.06 12.56
CA ARG A 102 -2.51 -5.81 11.96
C ARG A 102 -2.43 -5.81 10.43
N LEU A 103 -3.30 -5.01 9.80
CA LEU A 103 -3.23 -4.57 8.41
C LEU A 103 -3.23 -3.03 8.44
N GLU A 104 -2.17 -2.40 7.94
CA GLU A 104 -1.92 -0.96 8.10
C GLU A 104 -1.47 -0.34 6.77
N TRP A 105 -1.79 0.93 6.54
CA TRP A 105 -1.40 1.69 5.35
C TRP A 105 -1.40 3.18 5.65
N TRP A 106 -0.83 3.96 4.73
CA TRP A 106 -0.95 5.42 4.75
C TRP A 106 -2.04 5.89 3.80
N VAL A 107 -2.62 7.02 4.14
CA VAL A 107 -3.55 7.75 3.28
C VAL A 107 -3.21 9.23 3.37
N LEU A 108 -3.26 9.92 2.23
CA LEU A 108 -3.11 11.37 2.21
C LEU A 108 -4.27 11.99 2.99
N ASP A 109 -3.96 12.91 3.91
CA ASP A 109 -4.90 13.53 4.84
C ASP A 109 -6.08 14.24 4.16
N TRP A 110 -5.86 14.76 2.95
CA TRP A 110 -6.86 15.40 2.11
C TRP A 110 -7.71 14.41 1.30
N ASN A 111 -7.37 13.12 1.27
CA ASN A 111 -8.10 12.09 0.51
C ASN A 111 -9.32 11.58 1.29
N GLU A 112 -10.17 12.52 1.66
CA GLU A 112 -11.45 12.33 2.37
C GLU A 112 -12.33 11.20 1.77
N PRO A 113 -12.49 11.11 0.43
CA PRO A 113 -12.93 9.91 -0.28
C PRO A 113 -12.43 8.55 0.25
N ALA A 114 -11.11 8.35 0.26
CA ALA A 114 -10.48 7.11 0.70
C ALA A 114 -10.59 6.96 2.22
N ILE A 115 -10.44 8.04 2.99
CA ILE A 115 -10.59 8.05 4.45
C ILE A 115 -11.96 7.52 4.87
N ARG A 116 -13.05 7.98 4.23
CA ARG A 116 -14.40 7.45 4.51
C ARG A 116 -14.53 5.97 4.16
N PHE A 117 -13.99 5.58 3.01
CA PHE A 117 -13.97 4.18 2.61
C PHE A 117 -13.25 3.31 3.65
N TYR A 118 -12.06 3.71 4.10
CA TYR A 118 -11.30 2.97 5.12
C TYR A 118 -12.00 2.93 6.47
N LYS A 119 -12.58 4.05 6.93
CA LYS A 119 -13.39 4.08 8.16
C LYS A 119 -14.60 3.14 8.07
N SER A 120 -15.22 3.00 6.89
CA SER A 120 -16.33 2.05 6.66
C SER A 120 -15.92 0.57 6.78
N LEU A 121 -14.61 0.28 6.76
CA LEU A 121 -14.04 -1.06 6.98
C LEU A 121 -13.60 -1.29 8.44
N GLY A 122 -13.81 -0.30 9.32
CA GLY A 122 -13.36 -0.34 10.70
C GLY A 122 -11.93 0.17 10.93
N ALA A 123 -11.26 0.69 9.90
CA ALA A 123 -9.95 1.30 10.06
C ALA A 123 -10.03 2.57 10.93
N ARG A 124 -9.03 2.78 11.79
CA ARG A 124 -8.92 3.93 12.68
C ARG A 124 -7.59 4.66 12.41
N PRO A 125 -7.56 5.99 12.40
CA PRO A 125 -6.32 6.73 12.25
C PRO A 125 -5.45 6.57 13.51
N MET A 126 -4.14 6.64 13.35
CA MET A 126 -3.15 6.59 14.44
C MET A 126 -2.70 8.02 14.77
N ASP A 127 -3.60 8.82 15.35
CA ASP A 127 -3.41 10.28 15.52
C ASP A 127 -2.26 10.68 16.46
N GLU A 128 -1.77 9.76 17.29
CA GLU A 128 -0.63 9.98 18.19
C GLU A 128 0.74 9.76 17.50
N TRP A 129 0.74 9.33 16.23
CA TRP A 129 1.96 9.00 15.48
C TRP A 129 2.16 9.92 14.29
N THR A 130 3.39 10.44 14.15
CA THR A 130 3.80 11.25 13.00
C THR A 130 4.84 10.50 12.17
N VAL A 131 4.70 10.53 10.85
CA VAL A 131 5.67 9.94 9.93
C VAL A 131 6.86 10.88 9.75
N TYR A 132 8.05 10.40 10.10
CA TYR A 132 9.32 11.06 9.76
C TYR A 132 10.02 10.28 8.65
N ARG A 133 10.68 11.00 7.74
CA ARG A 133 11.38 10.40 6.59
C ARG A 133 12.68 11.15 6.33
N VAL A 134 13.78 10.39 6.24
CA VAL A 134 15.10 10.89 5.79
C VAL A 134 15.40 10.23 4.45
N THR A 135 15.58 11.03 3.40
CA THR A 135 15.83 10.55 2.03
C THR A 135 16.88 11.42 1.33
N GLY A 136 17.36 10.96 0.17
CA GLY A 136 18.24 11.75 -0.67
C GLY A 136 19.59 12.07 0.00
N PRO A 137 20.11 13.31 -0.14
CA PRO A 137 21.36 13.72 0.49
C PRO A 137 21.39 13.55 2.01
N ALA A 138 20.33 13.96 2.72
CA ALA A 138 20.28 13.87 4.18
C ALA A 138 20.41 12.42 4.69
N LEU A 139 19.91 11.43 3.94
CA LEU A 139 20.09 10.02 4.27
C LEU A 139 21.56 9.58 4.13
N ARG A 140 22.25 10.07 3.09
CA ARG A 140 23.68 9.78 2.88
C ARG A 140 24.55 10.45 3.94
N ASP A 141 24.22 11.67 4.33
CA ASP A 141 24.94 12.42 5.35
C ASP A 141 24.80 11.76 6.73
N LEU A 142 23.57 11.35 7.09
CA LEU A 142 23.31 10.59 8.31
C LEU A 142 24.08 9.27 8.33
N ALA A 143 24.14 8.56 7.19
CA ALA A 143 24.91 7.32 7.08
C ALA A 143 26.43 7.52 7.26
N ALA A 144 26.95 8.72 6.94
CA ALA A 144 28.35 9.09 7.17
C ALA A 144 28.62 9.56 8.61
N GLY A 145 27.63 9.57 9.50
CA GLY A 145 27.75 10.10 10.86
C GLY A 145 27.74 11.63 10.93
N GLY A 146 27.39 12.30 9.83
CA GLY A 146 27.17 13.73 9.81
C GLY A 146 25.92 14.09 10.60
N SER A 147 26.00 15.16 11.40
CA SER A 147 24.79 15.82 11.87
C SER A 147 24.25 16.70 10.74
N PRO A 148 22.92 16.70 10.48
CA PRO A 148 22.34 17.68 9.57
C PRO A 148 22.65 19.10 10.08
N PRO A 149 22.77 20.10 9.19
CA PRO A 149 22.88 21.50 9.61
C PRO A 149 21.65 21.97 10.40
#